data_AF-A0A9E5PIZ9-F1
#
_entry.id   AF-A0A9E5PIZ9-F1
#
_cell.length_a   1.000
_cell.length_b   1.000
_cell.length_c   1.000
_cell.angle_alpha   90.00
_cell.angle_beta   90.00
_cell.angle_gamma   90.00
#
_symmetry.space_group_name_H-M   'P 1'
#
loop_
_entity.id
_entity.type
_entity.pdbx_description
1 polymer ?
#
loop_
_entity_poly.entity_id
_entity_poly.type
_entity_poly.pdbx_seq_one_letter_code
_entity_poly.pdbx_strand_id
1 'polypeptide(L)' 'WVRGHAGDAKNEYADHLAVEAATHLSNSDGLVASGIDAWLATEADAGRHEGFDPDGDFRKYEAKYGSG' A
#
# COMPACT_ATOMS: atom_id res chain seq x y z
N TRP A 1 -10.30 -9.51 -7.83
CA TRP A 1 -10.73 -8.18 -8.29
C TRP A 1 -11.34 -7.46 -7.11
N VAL A 2 -10.81 -6.30 -6.76
CA VAL A 2 -11.40 -5.38 -5.77
C VAL A 2 -11.96 -4.18 -6.50
N ARG A 3 -12.99 -3.54 -5.95
CA ARG A 3 -13.50 -2.28 -6.51
C ARG A 3 -12.50 -1.17 -6.22
N GLY A 4 -12.20 -0.34 -7.22
CA GLY A 4 -11.44 0.89 -7.02
C GLY A 4 -12.20 1.91 -6.16
N HIS A 5 -11.46 2.80 -5.50
CA HIS A 5 -11.99 3.86 -4.61
C HIS A 5 -13.02 3.36 -3.59
N ALA A 6 -12.75 2.20 -3.00
CA ALA A 6 -13.65 1.54 -2.05
C ALA A 6 -13.06 1.47 -0.63
N GLY A 7 -12.04 2.28 -0.31
CA GLY A 7 -11.38 2.29 0.99
C GLY A 7 -10.35 1.18 1.19
N ASP A 8 -9.95 0.47 0.12
CA ASP A 8 -8.87 -0.51 0.21
C ASP A 8 -7.52 0.22 0.10
N ALA A 9 -6.84 0.38 1.23
CA ALA A 9 -5.62 1.17 1.35
C ALA A 9 -4.51 0.73 0.38
N LYS A 10 -4.34 -0.57 0.15
CA LYS A 10 -3.30 -1.09 -0.75
C LYS A 10 -3.66 -0.80 -2.21
N ASN A 11 -4.92 -0.93 -2.57
CA ASN A 11 -5.38 -0.60 -3.92
C ASN A 11 -5.32 0.91 -4.18
N GLU A 12 -5.65 1.74 -3.20
CA GLU A 12 -5.55 3.20 -3.31
C GLU A 12 -4.10 3.68 -3.40
N TYR A 13 -3.18 3.04 -2.66
CA TYR A 13 -1.75 3.31 -2.82
C TYR A 13 -1.23 2.90 -4.21
N ALA A 14 -1.70 1.77 -4.75
CA ALA A 14 -1.35 1.36 -6.11
C ALA A 14 -1.85 2.36 -7.17
N ASP A 15 -3.05 2.91 -6.99
CA ASP A 15 -3.59 3.97 -7.85
C ASP A 15 -2.76 5.26 -7.74
N HIS A 16 -2.38 5.66 -6.53
CA HIS A 16 -1.47 6.80 -6.30
C HIS A 16 -0.14 6.65 -7.07
N LEU A 17 0.50 5.48 -6.97
CA LEU A 17 1.73 5.18 -7.71
C LEU A 17 1.52 5.21 -9.23
N ALA A 18 0.39 4.70 -9.72
CA ALA A 18 0.09 4.72 -11.15
C ALA A 18 -0.09 6.15 -11.67
N VAL A 19 -0.77 7.01 -10.92
CA VAL A 19 -0.95 8.43 -11.26
C VAL A 19 0.39 9.17 -11.24
N GLU A 20 1.23 8.94 -10.22
CA GLU A 20 2.56 9.56 -10.11
C GLU A 20 3.47 9.15 -11.28
N ALA A 21 3.57 7.84 -11.57
CA ALA A 21 4.35 7.33 -12.69
C ALA A 21 3.88 7.89 -14.04
N ALA A 22 2.56 7.97 -14.26
CA ALA A 22 2.00 8.56 -15.48
C ALA A 22 2.27 10.07 -15.59
N THR A 23 2.17 10.80 -14.47
CA THR A 23 2.44 12.25 -14.42
C THR A 23 3.89 12.57 -14.75
N HIS A 24 4.82 11.74 -14.26
CA HIS A 24 6.25 11.98 -14.41
C HIS A 24 6.91 11.19 -15.54
N LEU A 25 6.14 10.36 -16.27
CA LEU A 25 6.66 9.43 -17.29
C LEU A 25 7.82 8.57 -16.75
N SER A 26 7.67 8.10 -15.52
CA SER A 26 8.70 7.36 -14.79
C SER A 26 8.38 5.87 -14.70
N ASN A 27 9.37 5.09 -14.28
CA ASN A 27 9.21 3.69 -13.92
C ASN A 27 10.20 3.35 -12.77
N SER A 28 10.02 2.21 -12.10
CA SER A 28 10.85 1.81 -10.95
C SER A 28 12.07 0.95 -11.29
N ASP A 29 12.29 0.61 -12.56
CA ASP A 29 13.32 -0.34 -13.04
C ASP A 29 13.33 -1.72 -12.32
N GLY A 30 12.19 -2.11 -11.71
CA GLY A 30 12.02 -3.37 -11.00
C GLY A 30 11.36 -3.22 -9.63
N LEU A 31 11.56 -4.23 -8.77
CA LEU A 31 11.08 -4.20 -7.38
C LEU A 31 11.99 -3.29 -6.55
N VAL A 32 11.37 -2.30 -5.91
CA VAL A 32 12.03 -1.35 -5.00
C VAL A 32 11.33 -1.37 -3.64
N ALA A 33 11.97 -0.80 -2.62
CA ALA A 33 11.32 -0.62 -1.32
C ALA A 33 10.05 0.24 -1.48
N SER A 34 8.95 -0.20 -0.86
CA SER A 34 7.68 0.49 -0.94
C SER A 34 7.70 1.76 -0.08
N GLY A 35 7.17 2.87 -0.62
CA GLY A 35 6.89 4.11 0.13
C GLY A 35 5.55 4.12 0.87
N ILE A 36 4.87 2.98 1.01
CA ILE A 36 3.50 2.90 1.54
C ILE A 36 3.36 3.48 2.95
N ASP A 37 4.36 3.33 3.81
CA ASP A 37 4.29 3.85 5.18
C ASP A 37 4.25 5.39 5.22
N ALA A 38 5.04 6.04 4.36
CA ALA A 38 5.06 7.49 4.25
C ALA A 38 3.75 8.03 3.64
N TRP A 39 3.21 7.31 2.65
CA TRP A 39 1.90 7.62 2.09
C TRP A 39 0.78 7.45 3.14
N LEU A 40 0.78 6.36 3.89
CA LEU A 40 -0.20 6.10 4.97
C LEU A 40 -0.15 7.17 6.07
N ALA A 41 1.03 7.66 6.44
CA ALA A 41 1.14 8.77 7.39
C ALA A 41 0.43 10.04 6.87
N THR A 42 0.60 10.34 5.58
CA THR A 42 -0.08 11.49 4.95
C THR A 42 -1.60 11.28 4.86
N GLU A 43 -2.03 10.06 4.55
CA GLU A 43 -3.46 9.72 4.51
C GLU A 43 -4.10 9.77 5.90
N ALA A 44 -3.39 9.32 6.93
CA ALA A 44 -3.84 9.37 8.32
C ALA A 44 -4.01 10.81 8.82
N ASP A 45 -3.10 11.72 8.47
CA ASP A 45 -3.26 13.16 8.75
C ASP A 45 -4.52 13.75 8.07
N ALA A 46 -4.96 13.14 6.96
CA ALA A 46 -6.19 13.49 6.26
C ALA A 46 -7.43 12.69 6.71
N GLY A 47 -7.33 11.94 7.81
CA GLY A 47 -8.41 11.14 8.39
C GLY A 47 -8.78 9.88 7.61
N ARG A 48 -7.87 9.37 6.77
CA ARG A 48 -8.05 8.14 5.98
C ARG A 48 -7.05 7.08 6.42
N HIS A 49 -7.45 5.81 6.35
CA HIS A 49 -6.58 4.66 6.63
C HIS A 49 -5.88 4.70 8.00
N GLU A 50 -6.46 5.40 8.98
CA GLU A 50 -5.88 5.53 10.32
C GLU A 50 -5.62 4.16 10.96
N GLY A 51 -4.39 3.94 11.41
CA GLY A 51 -3.98 2.69 12.05
C GLY A 51 -3.96 1.48 11.10
N PHE A 52 -4.10 1.68 9.78
CA PHE A 52 -3.95 0.59 8.83
C PHE A 52 -2.53 0.04 8.86
N ASP A 53 -2.45 -1.29 8.97
CA ASP A 53 -1.21 -2.03 9.04
C ASP A 53 -1.01 -2.83 7.73
N PRO A 54 -0.11 -2.39 6.83
CA PRO A 54 0.06 -3.03 5.54
C PRO A 54 0.58 -4.47 5.63
N ASP A 55 1.26 -4.83 6.73
CA ASP A 55 1.84 -6.16 6.93
C ASP A 55 1.05 -7.01 7.93
N GLY A 56 -0.06 -6.49 8.46
CA GLY A 56 -0.82 -7.14 9.51
C GLY A 56 -1.29 -8.55 9.15
N ASP A 57 -1.75 -8.74 7.91
CA ASP A 57 -2.16 -10.05 7.44
C ASP A 57 -0.97 -10.98 7.21
N PHE A 58 0.14 -10.48 6.65
CA PHE A 58 1.35 -11.26 6.47
C PHE A 58 1.87 -11.79 7.80
N ARG A 59 1.92 -10.96 8.85
CA ARG A 59 2.31 -11.39 10.19
C ARG A 59 1.38 -12.47 10.77
N LYS A 60 0.07 -12.39 10.52
CA LYS A 60 -0.87 -13.45 10.92
C LYS A 60 -0.59 -14.76 10.16
N TYR A 61 -0.27 -14.68 8.87
CA TYR A 61 0.10 -15.84 8.07
C TYR A 61 1.40 -16.47 8.55
N GLU A 62 2.45 -15.67 8.76
CA GLU A 62 3.74 -16.13 9.29
C GLU A 62 3.58 -16.79 10.67
N ALA A 63 2.82 -16.19 11.59
CA ALA A 63 2.55 -16.79 12.89
C ALA A 63 1.80 -18.13 12.81
N LYS A 64 0.97 -18.31 11.77
CA LYS A 64 0.15 -19.51 11.59
C LYS A 64 0.85 -20.62 10.80
N TYR A 65 1.77 -20.27 9.90
CA TYR A 65 2.32 -21.19 8.90
C TYR A 65 3.85 -21.14 8.77
N GLY A 66 4.54 -20.19 9.39
CA GLY A 66 5.98 -19.92 9.21
C GLY A 66 6.93 -20.91 9.91
N SER A 67 6.41 -21.90 10.62
CA SER A 67 7.21 -23.04 11.08
C SER A 67 7.11 -24.19 10.07
N GLY A 68 7.95 -24.11 9.02
CA GLY A 68 8.18 -25.16 8.02
C GLY A 68 9.65 -25.51 7.94
#